data_AF-A0A961YEB2-F1
#
_entry.id   AF-A0A961YEB2-F1
#
_cell.length_a   1.000
_cell.length_b   1.000
_cell.length_c   1.000
_cell.angle_alpha   90.00
_cell.angle_beta   90.00
_cell.angle_gamma   90.00
#
_symmetry.space_group_name_H-M   'P 1'
#
loop_
_entity.id
_entity.type
_entity.pdbx_description
1 polymer ?
#
loop_
_entity_poly.entity_id
_entity_poly.type
_entity_poly.pdbx_seq_one_letter_code
_entity_poly.pdbx_strand_id
1 'polypeptide(L)' 'MDIRAAEISTILKDQIKNFGNEAEVSEVGQVLSVGDGIARVYGLDNVQAGEMVEFPG' A
#
# COMPACT_ATOMS: atom_id res chain seq x y z
N MET A 1 14.03 -10.31 7.05
CA MET A 1 13.26 -9.37 6.22
C MET A 1 12.71 -10.20 5.08
N ASP A 2 11.51 -10.73 5.24
CA ASP A 2 10.88 -11.57 4.21
C ASP A 2 9.62 -10.87 3.72
N ILE A 3 9.82 -9.80 2.93
CA ILE A 3 8.74 -9.33 2.05
C ILE A 3 8.60 -10.43 1.00
N ARG A 4 7.48 -11.14 1.03
CA ARG A 4 7.26 -12.27 0.13
C ARG A 4 7.12 -11.72 -1.28
N ALA A 5 8.04 -12.08 -2.17
CA ALA A 5 8.05 -11.61 -3.56
C ALA A 5 6.71 -11.84 -4.30
N ALA A 6 5.90 -12.80 -3.85
CA ALA A 6 4.55 -13.06 -4.33
C ALA A 6 3.58 -11.88 -4.10
N GLU A 7 3.68 -11.19 -2.97
CA GLU A 7 2.81 -10.04 -2.64
C GLU A 7 3.15 -8.84 -3.54
N ILE A 8 4.45 -8.52 -3.64
CA ILE A 8 4.95 -7.46 -4.52
C ILE A 8 4.61 -7.75 -6.00
N SER A 9 4.69 -9.01 -6.43
CA SER A 9 4.37 -9.39 -7.82
C SER A 9 2.90 -9.14 -8.18
N THR A 10 1.99 -9.24 -7.20
CA THR A 10 0.57 -8.99 -7.42
C THR A 10 0.31 -7.50 -7.55
N ILE A 11 0.95 -6.70 -6.69
CA ILE A 11 0.89 -5.24 -6.71
C ILE A 11 1.42 -4.69 -8.02
N LEU A 12 2.59 -5.17 -8.47
CA LEU A 12 3.18 -4.75 -9.75
C LEU A 12 2.27 -5.10 -10.94
N LYS A 13 1.59 -6.25 -10.92
CA LYS A 13 0.62 -6.62 -11.95
C LYS A 13 -0.59 -5.70 -11.95
N ASP A 14 -1.09 -5.33 -10.77
CA ASP A 14 -2.24 -4.44 -10.65
C ASP A 14 -1.89 -2.99 -11.02
N GLN A 15 -0.69 -2.52 -10.71
CA GLN A 15 -0.17 -1.23 -11.20
C GLN A 15 -0.09 -1.18 -12.72
N ILE A 16 0.36 -2.26 -13.37
CA ILE A 16 0.41 -2.33 -14.85
C ILE A 16 -1.00 -2.34 -15.45
N LYS A 17 -1.97 -3.00 -14.80
CA LYS A 17 -3.38 -2.99 -15.23
C LYS A 17 -4.04 -1.62 -15.04
N ASN A 18 -3.72 -0.93 -13.96
CA ASN A 18 -4.26 0.38 -13.60
C ASN A 18 -3.35 1.53 -14.04
N PHE A 19 -2.43 1.29 -14.99
CA PHE A 19 -1.46 2.26 -15.49
C PHE A 19 -2.21 3.42 -16.18
N GLY A 20 -2.47 4.48 -15.42
CA GLY A 20 -3.37 5.58 -15.77
C GLY A 20 -4.10 6.21 -14.56
N ASN A 21 -4.25 5.47 -13.46
CA ASN A 21 -4.86 5.94 -12.19
C ASN A 21 -3.79 6.33 -11.15
N GLU A 22 -2.68 6.91 -11.58
CA GLU A 22 -1.54 7.26 -10.71
C GLU A 22 -1.94 8.19 -9.55
N ALA A 23 -2.96 9.03 -9.74
CA ALA A 23 -3.51 9.89 -8.70
C ALA A 23 -4.17 9.13 -7.53
N GLU A 24 -4.69 7.92 -7.77
CA GLU A 24 -5.43 7.14 -6.75
C GLU A 24 -4.47 6.47 -5.74
N VAL A 25 -3.27 6.08 -6.18
CA VAL A 25 -2.23 5.44 -5.34
C VAL A 25 -1.54 6.44 -4.40
N SER A 26 -1.50 7.72 -4.79
CA SER A 26 -0.90 8.79 -3.97
C SER A 26 -1.63 9.01 -2.64
N GLU A 27 -2.94 8.75 -2.60
CA GLU A 27 -3.79 8.98 -1.42
C GLU A 27 -4.34 7.68 -0.80
N VAL A 28 -4.25 6.55 -1.51
CA VAL A 28 -4.72 5.24 -1.02
C VAL A 28 -3.58 4.23 -1.02
N GLY A 29 -3.42 3.54 0.11
CA GLY A 29 -2.43 2.47 0.27
C GLY A 29 -3.05 1.09 0.39
N GLN A 30 -2.28 0.07 0.03
CA GLN A 30 -2.63 -1.33 0.22
C GLN A 30 -1.85 -1.92 1.38
N VAL A 31 -2.55 -2.53 2.33
CA VAL A 31 -1.93 -3.22 3.46
C VAL A 31 -1.24 -4.50 2.97
N LEU A 32 0.08 -4.57 3.17
CA LEU A 32 0.90 -5.74 2.87
C LEU A 32 0.84 -6.78 3.99
N SER A 33 0.95 -6.31 5.24
CA SER A 33 1.03 -7.20 6.40
C SER A 33 0.54 -6.49 7.65
N VAL A 34 -0.09 -7.22 8.56
CA VAL A 34 -0.48 -6.74 9.89
C VAL A 34 0.07 -7.70 10.95
N GLY A 35 0.66 -7.16 12.02
CA GLY A 35 1.12 -7.94 13.17
C GLY A 35 1.37 -7.04 14.38
N ASP A 36 0.97 -7.48 15.58
CA ASP A 36 1.17 -6.77 16.85
C ASP A 36 0.72 -5.29 16.84
N GLY A 37 -0.36 -4.98 16.12
CA GLY A 37 -0.86 -3.61 15.97
C GLY A 37 -0.06 -2.74 14.99
N ILE A 38 0.87 -3.32 14.25
CA ILE A 38 1.68 -2.67 13.22
C ILE A 38 1.23 -3.17 11.84
N ALA A 39 0.81 -2.24 10.98
CA ALA A 39 0.53 -2.50 9.57
C ALA A 39 1.69 -1.99 8.71
N ARG A 40 2.10 -2.78 7.70
CA ARG A 40 2.94 -2.29 6.59
C ARG A 40 2.04 -2.02 5.41
N VAL A 41 2.11 -0.81 4.89
CA VAL A 41 1.27 -0.35 3.78
C VAL A 41 2.17 0.06 2.63
N TYR A 42 1.77 -0.27 1.41
CA TYR A 42 2.40 0.18 0.17
C TYR A 42 1.52 1.23 -0.51
N GLY A 43 2.10 2.30 -1.04
CA GLY A 43 1.39 3.49 -1.51
C GLY A 43 1.35 4.58 -0.43
N LEU A 44 0.30 5.40 -0.41
CA LEU A 44 0.19 6.59 0.46
C LEU A 44 1.37 7.56 0.25
N ASP A 45 1.73 7.81 -1.01
CA ASP A 45 2.95 8.56 -1.35
C ASP A 45 2.95 10.01 -0.83
N ASN A 46 1.77 10.59 -0.57
CA ASN A 46 1.60 11.94 -0.04
C ASN A 46 1.40 12.02 1.49
N VAL A 47 1.42 10.89 2.21
CA VAL A 47 1.15 10.89 3.65
C VAL A 47 2.25 11.58 4.45
N GLN A 48 1.87 12.35 5.46
CA GLN A 48 2.80 13.01 6.36
C GLN A 48 3.15 12.12 7.55
N ALA A 49 4.36 12.32 8.08
CA ALA A 49 4.76 11.63 9.30
C ALA A 49 3.88 12.06 10.47
N GLY A 50 3.21 11.09 11.11
CA GLY A 50 2.27 11.34 12.21
C GLY A 50 0.85 11.68 11.77
N GLU A 51 0.55 11.60 10.48
CA GLU A 51 -0.81 11.70 9.96
C GLU A 51 -1.65 10.49 10.36
N MET A 52 -2.95 10.72 10.59
CA MET A 52 -3.88 9.66 10.94
C MET A 52 -4.34 8.96 9.66
N VAL A 53 -4.11 7.65 9.59
CA VAL A 53 -4.55 6.81 8.48
C VAL A 53 -5.80 6.05 8.89
N GLU A 54 -6.86 6.17 8.11
CA GLU A 54 -8.10 5.42 8.31
C GLU A 54 -8.01 4.05 7.63
N PHE A 55 -8.44 3.02 8.34
CA PHE A 55 -8.56 1.67 7.80
C PHE A 55 -10.04 1.37 7.57
N PRO A 56 -10.40 0.62 6.50
CA PRO A 56 -11.75 0.13 6.31
C PRO A 56 -12.04 -0.97 7.34
N GLY A 57 -12.41 -0.55 8.55
CA GLY A 57 -12.81 -1.38 9.69
C GLY A 57 -14.32 -1.36 9.91
#